data_AF-A0A3M1CIS4-F1
#
_entry.id   AF-A0A3M1CIS4-F1
#
_cell.length_a   1.000
_cell.length_b   1.000
_cell.length_c   1.000
_cell.angle_alpha   90.00
_cell.angle_beta   90.00
_cell.angle_gamma   90.00
#
_symmetry.space_group_name_H-M   'P 1'
#
loop_
_entity.id
_entity.type
_entity.pdbx_description
1 polymer ?
#
loop_
_entity_poly.entity_id
_entity_poly.type
_entity_poly.pdbx_seq_one_letter_code
_entity_poly.pdbx_strand_id
1 'polypeptide(L)'
;MRALNCWEIKKCGREPGGIKTVELGVCPAAIDVVSNGVNNGKNGGRICWKVTGTLCGGKVQGTYAQKALSCLNCEFFKQVQKEEGTGFVLNPDRATAQ
;
A
#
# COMPACT_ATOMS: atom_id res chain seq x y z
N MET A 1 8.85 -11.67 -13.55
CA MET A 1 8.89 -10.20 -13.34
C MET A 1 8.55 -9.92 -11.89
N ARG A 2 9.17 -8.91 -11.26
CA ARG A 2 8.88 -8.53 -9.86
C ARG A 2 7.64 -7.65 -9.82
N ALA A 3 6.69 -7.95 -8.92
CA ALA A 3 5.53 -7.10 -8.68
C ALA A 3 5.94 -5.78 -8.02
N LEU A 4 5.47 -4.64 -8.56
CA LEU A 4 5.84 -3.31 -8.08
C LEU A 4 4.92 -2.87 -6.92
N ASN A 5 5.52 -2.20 -5.93
CA ASN A 5 4.81 -1.62 -4.80
C ASN A 5 4.23 -0.25 -5.13
N CYS A 6 3.29 0.22 -4.30
CA CYS A 6 2.57 1.46 -4.56
C CYS A 6 3.50 2.68 -4.71
N TRP A 7 4.60 2.76 -3.96
CA TRP A 7 5.54 3.89 -4.04
C TRP A 7 6.38 3.86 -5.32
N GLU A 8 6.60 2.69 -5.92
CA GLU A 8 7.36 2.54 -7.17
C GLU A 8 6.52 2.97 -8.38
N ILE A 9 5.21 2.68 -8.35
CA ILE A 9 4.25 3.10 -9.36
C ILE A 9 3.85 4.57 -9.19
N LYS A 10 3.48 4.98 -7.97
CA LYS A 10 3.01 6.34 -7.69
C LYS A 10 4.13 7.36 -7.53
N LYS A 11 5.38 6.92 -7.36
CA LYS A 11 6.57 7.76 -7.19
C LYS A 11 6.36 8.88 -6.17
N CYS A 12 5.76 8.52 -5.03
CA CYS A 12 5.38 9.52 -4.03
C CYS A 12 6.57 10.05 -3.21
N GLY A 13 7.72 9.40 -3.26
CA GLY A 13 8.95 9.82 -2.58
C GLY A 13 8.92 9.60 -1.07
N ARG A 14 8.03 8.75 -0.57
CA ARG A 14 7.88 8.42 0.87
C ARG A 14 8.30 6.98 1.20
N GLU A 15 8.90 6.27 0.27
CA GLU A 15 9.67 5.05 0.54
C GLU A 15 10.81 5.32 1.53
N PRO A 16 11.38 4.30 2.21
CA PRO A 16 12.55 4.49 3.06
C PRO A 16 13.69 5.18 2.30
N GLY A 17 14.17 6.31 2.84
CA GLY A 17 15.19 7.15 2.18
C GLY A 17 14.66 8.04 1.04
N GLY A 18 13.36 8.06 0.79
CA GLY A 18 12.74 8.88 -0.25
C GLY A 18 12.80 10.38 0.04
N ILE A 19 12.79 11.20 -1.01
CA ILE A 19 12.99 12.65 -0.94
C ILE A 19 11.96 13.41 -0.09
N LYS A 20 10.75 12.87 0.09
CA LYS A 20 9.67 13.50 0.88
C LYS A 20 9.61 12.99 2.31
N THR A 21 10.52 12.10 2.72
CA THR A 21 10.51 11.54 4.07
C THR A 21 10.86 12.56 5.14
N VAL A 22 11.67 13.58 4.83
CA VAL A 22 12.02 14.67 5.75
C VAL A 22 10.80 15.53 6.08
N GLU A 23 9.99 15.85 5.08
CA GLU A 23 8.83 16.74 5.23
C GLU A 23 7.57 15.98 5.71
N LEU A 24 7.31 14.81 5.13
CA LEU A 24 6.05 14.09 5.30
C LEU A 24 6.20 12.78 6.09
N GLY A 25 7.42 12.43 6.50
CA GLY A 25 7.71 11.12 7.11
C GLY A 25 7.67 9.96 6.12
N VAL A 26 8.17 8.79 6.55
CA VAL A 26 8.11 7.55 5.77
C VAL A 26 6.67 7.05 5.65
N CYS A 27 6.30 6.54 4.49
CA CYS A 27 4.98 5.99 4.22
C CYS A 27 4.73 4.76 5.11
N PRO A 28 3.63 4.71 5.87
CA PRO A 28 3.31 3.54 6.69
C PRO A 28 3.27 2.24 5.89
N ALA A 29 2.77 2.27 4.65
CA ALA A 29 2.75 1.07 3.80
C ALA A 29 4.15 0.57 3.43
N ALA A 30 5.15 1.45 3.42
CA ALA A 30 6.52 1.07 3.11
C ALA A 30 7.28 0.49 4.31
N ILE A 31 6.72 0.58 5.52
CA ILE A 31 7.31 0.04 6.77
C ILE A 31 6.39 -0.96 7.50
N ASP A 32 5.20 -1.23 6.99
CA ASP A 32 4.27 -2.22 7.55
C ASP A 32 4.75 -3.65 7.29
N VAL A 33 5.68 -4.11 8.12
CA VAL A 33 6.31 -5.43 8.02
C VAL A 33 5.32 -6.58 8.25
N VAL A 34 4.22 -6.34 8.96
CA VAL A 34 3.19 -7.35 9.23
C VAL A 34 2.47 -7.77 7.95
N SER A 35 2.36 -6.84 6.99
CA SER A 35 1.76 -7.09 5.68
C SER A 35 2.75 -7.63 4.65
N ASN A 36 4.02 -7.86 5.02
CA ASN A 36 5.04 -8.28 4.06
C ASN A 36 4.69 -9.62 3.39
N GLY A 37 4.82 -9.68 2.07
CA GLY A 37 4.46 -10.84 1.26
C GLY A 37 3.01 -10.86 0.77
N VAL A 38 2.12 -10.04 1.36
CA VAL A 38 0.73 -9.96 0.91
C VAL A 38 0.66 -9.42 -0.52
N ASN A 39 -0.10 -10.11 -1.38
CA ASN A 39 -0.17 -9.84 -2.82
C ASN A 39 1.22 -9.75 -3.47
N ASN A 40 2.15 -10.66 -3.11
CA ASN A 40 3.53 -10.66 -3.60
C ASN A 40 4.27 -9.32 -3.41
N GLY A 41 3.85 -8.52 -2.43
CA GLY A 41 4.37 -7.20 -2.13
C GLY A 41 5.45 -7.20 -1.04
N LYS A 42 6.19 -6.09 -0.98
CA LYS A 42 7.08 -5.81 0.15
C LYS A 42 6.32 -4.97 1.18
N ASN A 43 6.39 -5.34 2.45
CA ASN A 43 5.65 -4.69 3.53
C ASN A 43 4.17 -4.50 3.13
N GLY A 44 3.56 -3.36 3.40
CA GLY A 44 2.21 -3.02 2.94
C GLY A 44 2.11 -2.50 1.50
N GLY A 45 3.15 -2.63 0.67
CA GLY A 45 3.27 -1.96 -0.62
C GLY A 45 2.26 -2.38 -1.68
N ARG A 46 1.82 -3.64 -1.65
CA ARG A 46 0.75 -4.18 -2.54
C ARG A 46 -0.56 -4.46 -1.81
N ILE A 47 -0.71 -3.86 -0.62
CA ILE A 47 -1.96 -3.78 0.10
C ILE A 47 -2.17 -2.40 0.73
N CYS A 48 -1.64 -1.37 0.08
CA CYS A 48 -1.56 -0.04 0.68
C CYS A 48 -2.93 0.49 1.08
N TRP A 49 -4.02 0.11 0.39
CA TRP A 49 -5.41 0.46 0.73
C TRP A 49 -5.86 0.04 2.15
N LYS A 50 -5.21 -0.97 2.76
CA LYS A 50 -5.47 -1.39 4.15
C LYS A 50 -4.67 -0.63 5.20
N VAL A 51 -3.63 0.08 4.80
CA VAL A 51 -2.71 0.75 5.72
C VAL A 51 -3.17 2.19 5.97
N THR A 52 -3.42 2.61 7.20
CA THR A 52 -3.78 4.01 7.49
C THR A 52 -2.60 4.97 7.30
N GLY A 53 -2.85 6.27 7.11
CA GLY A 53 -1.78 7.29 7.04
C GLY A 53 -0.95 7.29 5.73
N THR A 54 -1.39 6.59 4.68
CA THR A 54 -0.77 6.72 3.36
C THR A 54 -1.39 7.88 2.57
N LEU A 55 -0.62 8.48 1.67
CA LEU A 55 -1.15 9.48 0.73
C LEU A 55 -1.42 8.85 -0.64
N CYS A 56 -2.63 9.03 -1.16
CA CYS A 56 -2.92 8.87 -2.58
C CYS A 56 -3.21 10.27 -3.15
N GLY A 57 -2.52 10.65 -4.24
CA GLY A 57 -2.69 11.97 -4.87
C GLY A 57 -2.15 13.15 -4.06
N GLY A 58 -1.17 12.94 -3.18
CA GLY A 58 -0.53 14.03 -2.42
C GLY A 58 -1.29 14.52 -1.19
N LYS A 59 -2.42 13.89 -0.80
CA LYS A 59 -3.13 14.17 0.46
C LYS A 59 -3.20 12.93 1.35
N VAL A 60 -3.04 13.11 2.66
CA VAL A 60 -3.26 12.04 3.65
C VAL A 60 -4.73 11.63 3.58
N GLN A 61 -4.97 10.37 3.29
CA GLN A 61 -6.32 9.81 3.24
C GLN A 61 -6.67 9.32 4.65
N GLY A 62 -7.80 9.79 5.19
CA GLY A 62 -8.21 9.67 6.59
C GLY A 62 -8.41 8.24 7.12
N THR A 63 -9.58 7.94 7.64
CA THR A 63 -9.86 6.62 8.26
C THR A 63 -9.94 5.50 7.21
N TYR A 64 -9.81 4.24 7.64
CA TYR A 64 -9.89 3.07 6.77
C TYR A 64 -11.16 3.06 5.89
N ALA A 65 -12.32 3.46 6.43
CA ALA A 65 -13.59 3.48 5.69
C ALA A 65 -13.59 4.50 4.53
N GLN A 66 -13.03 5.70 4.76
CA GLN A 66 -12.86 6.72 3.71
C GLN A 66 -11.86 6.25 2.62
N LYS A 67 -10.92 5.40 3.03
CA LYS A 67 -9.90 4.85 2.15
C LYS A 67 -10.42 3.70 1.28
N ALA A 68 -11.32 2.87 1.79
CA ALA A 68 -11.89 1.75 1.04
C ALA A 68 -12.58 2.22 -0.25
N LEU A 69 -13.43 3.25 -0.18
CA LEU A 69 -14.16 3.78 -1.33
C LEU A 69 -13.22 4.43 -2.37
N SER A 70 -12.23 5.22 -1.94
CA SER A 70 -11.26 5.85 -2.85
C SER A 70 -10.29 4.83 -3.46
N CYS A 71 -9.98 3.75 -2.76
CA CYS A 71 -9.06 2.72 -3.25
C CYS A 71 -9.68 1.77 -4.28
N LEU A 72 -10.99 1.52 -4.24
CA LEU A 72 -11.67 0.76 -5.30
C LEU A 72 -11.53 1.42 -6.68
N ASN A 73 -11.37 2.75 -6.71
CA ASN A 73 -11.11 3.52 -7.93
C ASN A 73 -9.63 3.74 -8.22
N CYS A 74 -8.72 3.30 -7.35
CA CYS A 74 -7.28 3.45 -7.56
C CYS A 74 -6.80 2.50 -8.66
N GLU A 75 -6.13 3.05 -9.68
CA GLU A 75 -5.53 2.26 -10.76
C GLU A 75 -4.55 1.21 -10.25
N PHE A 76 -3.79 1.54 -9.19
CA PHE A 76 -2.85 0.59 -8.59
C PHE A 76 -3.57 -0.57 -7.92
N PHE A 77 -4.70 -0.34 -7.26
CA PHE A 77 -5.51 -1.41 -6.68
C PHE A 77 -6.00 -2.36 -7.79
N LYS A 78 -6.58 -1.81 -8.86
CA LYS A 78 -7.07 -2.59 -10.01
C LYS A 78 -5.93 -3.35 -10.69
N GLN A 79 -4.75 -2.74 -10.80
CA GLN A 79 -3.55 -3.38 -11.31
C GLN A 79 -3.14 -4.57 -10.42
N VAL A 80 -3.11 -4.39 -9.09
CA VAL A 80 -2.78 -5.48 -8.17
C VAL A 80 -3.78 -6.63 -8.31
N GLN A 81 -5.08 -6.33 -8.33
CA GLN A 81 -6.11 -7.34 -8.51
C GLN A 81 -5.93 -8.13 -9.83
N LYS A 82 -5.57 -7.44 -10.92
CA LYS A 82 -5.31 -8.08 -12.22
C LYS A 82 -4.03 -8.93 -12.21
N GLU A 83 -2.96 -8.46 -11.57
CA GLU A 83 -1.67 -9.16 -11.51
C GLU A 83 -1.74 -10.41 -10.63
N GLU A 84 -2.49 -10.38 -9.53
CA GLU A 84 -2.61 -11.52 -8.59
C GLU A 84 -3.68 -12.54 -9.00
N GLY A 85 -4.69 -12.12 -9.76
CA GLY A 85 -5.75 -13.01 -10.24
C GLY A 85 -6.47 -13.74 -9.11
N THR A 86 -6.48 -15.09 -9.14
CA THR A 86 -7.12 -15.92 -8.12
C THR A 86 -6.40 -15.90 -6.77
N GLY A 87 -5.13 -15.50 -6.74
CA GLY A 87 -4.34 -15.35 -5.51
C GLY A 87 -4.51 -13.99 -4.82
N PHE A 88 -5.38 -13.13 -5.33
CA PHE A 88 -5.58 -11.78 -4.78
C PHE A 88 -6.14 -11.80 -3.36
N VAL A 89 -5.45 -11.13 -2.45
CA VAL A 89 -5.85 -10.93 -1.05
C VAL A 89 -6.29 -9.49 -0.82
N LEU A 90 -7.59 -9.29 -0.58
CA LEU A 90 -8.16 -7.97 -0.27
C LEU A 90 -7.92 -7.56 1.18
N ASN A 91 -8.14 -8.50 2.11
CA ASN A 91 -8.12 -8.33 3.56
C ASN A 91 -7.42 -9.56 4.18
N PRO A 92 -6.11 -9.51 4.43
CA PRO A 92 -5.45 -10.57 5.19
C PRO A 92 -5.92 -10.48 6.64
N ASP A 93 -6.22 -11.63 7.24
CA ASP A 93 -6.50 -11.71 8.67
C ASP A 93 -5.23 -11.32 9.43
N ARG A 94 -5.30 -10.26 10.23
CA ARG A 94 -4.17 -9.77 11.05
C ARG A 94 -3.84 -10.70 12.23
N ALA A 95 -4.44 -11.88 12.29
CA ALA A 95 -4.44 -12.77 13.44
C ALA A 95 -3.26 -13.76 13.43
N THR A 96 -2.04 -13.29 13.19
CA THR A 96 -0.80 -13.96 13.66
C THR A 96 0.35 -12.94 13.66
N ALA A 97 0.28 -11.99 14.58
CA ALA A 97 1.51 -11.44 15.17
C ALA A 97 1.67 -12.17 16.50
N GLN A 98 2.53 -13.20 16.52
CA GLN A 98 3.16 -13.71 17.73
C GLN A 98 4.57 -13.12 17.79
#